data_AF-A0A165WYR8-F1
#
_entry.id   AF-A0A165WYR8-F1
#
_cell.length_a   1.000
_cell.length_b   1.000
_cell.length_c   1.000
_cell.angle_alpha   90.00
_cell.angle_beta   90.00
_cell.angle_gamma   90.00
#
_symmetry.space_group_name_H-M   'P 1'
#
loop_
_entity.id
_entity.type
_entity.pdbx_description
1 polymer ?
#
loop_
_entity_poly.entity_id
_entity_poly.type
_entity_poly.pdbx_seq_one_letter_code
_entity_poly.pdbx_strand_id
1 'polypeptide(L)'
;MSSYVITGAARGLGFEFVRQLSLKPENTVFALVRSLSTSQKLSALDAKNVHILQADITDVAALKIAAAAVHKITGGSLDYLINNAAFVEATRNNNTLDGYPEGQEALLEKDLTESFHINVVGVVHTINAFLPLLRKGSAKKVITISSGMGDVDFTLRSGIPNSAPYAISKTAVNMVVAKYAAQYKAEGFVFVAVSPGLV
;
A
#
# COMPACT_ATOMS: atom_id res chain seq x y z
N MET A 1 -6.43 -21.13 -8.12
CA MET A 1 -5.45 -20.23 -8.72
C MET A 1 -5.82 -18.83 -8.31
N SER A 2 -4.94 -18.11 -7.62
CA SER A 2 -5.23 -16.77 -7.13
C SER A 2 -4.16 -15.79 -7.60
N SER A 3 -4.61 -14.60 -7.99
CA SER A 3 -3.75 -13.54 -8.47
C SER A 3 -3.62 -12.42 -7.42
N TYR A 4 -2.40 -11.95 -7.18
CA TYR A 4 -2.08 -10.96 -6.16
C TYR A 4 -1.27 -9.82 -6.74
N VAL A 5 -1.66 -8.58 -6.46
CA VAL A 5 -0.83 -7.39 -6.69
C VAL A 5 -0.39 -6.85 -5.34
N ILE A 6 0.92 -6.63 -5.16
CA ILE A 6 1.49 -6.10 -3.91
C ILE A 6 2.31 -4.85 -4.24
N THR A 7 1.95 -3.70 -3.66
CA THR A 7 2.75 -2.48 -3.79
C THR A 7 3.86 -2.41 -2.74
N GLY A 8 4.97 -1.75 -3.07
CA GLY A 8 6.10 -1.64 -2.13
C GLY A 8 6.79 -2.98 -1.89
N ALA A 9 6.82 -3.84 -2.91
CA ALA A 9 7.23 -5.22 -2.80
C ALA A 9 8.75 -5.44 -2.67
N ALA A 10 9.57 -4.41 -2.87
CA ALA A 10 11.03 -4.54 -2.87
C ALA A 10 11.64 -4.87 -1.50
N ARG A 11 10.95 -4.57 -0.39
CA ARG A 11 11.49 -4.67 0.98
C ARG A 11 10.40 -4.92 2.02
N GLY A 12 10.84 -5.23 3.24
CA GLY A 12 9.97 -5.36 4.43
C GLY A 12 8.82 -6.35 4.22
N LEU A 13 7.65 -5.99 4.74
CA LEU A 13 6.42 -6.77 4.63
C LEU A 13 6.03 -7.08 3.18
N GLY A 14 6.20 -6.12 2.27
CA GLY A 14 5.89 -6.30 0.85
C GLY A 14 6.68 -7.43 0.20
N PHE A 15 8.00 -7.49 0.48
CA PHE A 15 8.85 -8.57 0.01
C PHE A 15 8.41 -9.91 0.60
N GLU A 16 8.12 -9.93 1.90
CA GLU A 16 7.73 -11.17 2.58
C GLU A 16 6.38 -11.71 2.09
N PHE A 17 5.41 -10.83 1.79
CA PHE A 17 4.17 -11.24 1.12
C PHE A 17 4.46 -11.92 -0.21
N VAL A 18 5.33 -11.33 -1.04
CA VAL A 18 5.70 -11.95 -2.32
C VAL A 18 6.34 -13.31 -2.09
N ARG A 19 7.32 -13.41 -1.19
CA ARG A 19 8.05 -14.64 -0.89
C ARG A 19 7.11 -15.75 -0.43
N GLN A 20 6.20 -15.48 0.51
CA GLN A 20 5.28 -16.51 1.03
C GLN A 20 4.21 -16.89 0.01
N LEU A 21 3.62 -15.92 -0.69
CA LEU A 21 2.58 -16.18 -1.67
C LEU A 21 3.12 -16.96 -2.88
N SER A 22 4.40 -16.76 -3.24
CA SER A 22 5.03 -17.47 -4.35
C SER A 22 5.33 -18.94 -4.05
N LEU A 23 5.38 -19.36 -2.77
CA LEU A 23 5.58 -20.77 -2.40
C LEU A 23 4.48 -21.69 -2.90
N LYS A 24 3.31 -21.15 -3.25
CA LYS A 24 2.21 -21.86 -3.90
C LYS A 24 2.31 -21.65 -5.41
N PRO A 25 2.77 -22.65 -6.20
CA PRO A 25 3.00 -22.48 -7.64
C PRO A 25 1.74 -22.10 -8.43
N GLU A 26 0.56 -22.42 -7.91
CA GLU A 26 -0.74 -22.08 -8.48
C GLU A 26 -1.18 -20.62 -8.24
N ASN A 27 -0.42 -19.84 -7.46
CA ASN A 27 -0.63 -18.40 -7.35
C ASN A 27 0.08 -17.68 -8.48
N THR A 28 -0.42 -16.51 -8.87
CA THR A 28 0.32 -15.55 -9.71
C THR A 28 0.53 -14.27 -8.91
N VAL A 29 1.78 -13.85 -8.74
CA VAL A 29 2.15 -12.78 -7.83
C VAL A 29 2.80 -11.63 -8.60
N PHE A 30 2.21 -10.45 -8.54
CA PHE A 30 2.72 -9.23 -9.15
C PHE A 30 3.32 -8.34 -8.08
N ALA A 31 4.65 -8.21 -8.12
CA ALA A 31 5.43 -7.40 -7.20
C ALA A 31 5.66 -6.00 -7.80
N LEU A 32 4.93 -5.00 -7.30
CA LEU A 32 5.11 -3.61 -7.73
C LEU A 32 6.24 -2.96 -6.94
N VAL A 33 7.25 -2.49 -7.68
CA VAL A 33 8.41 -1.78 -7.15
C VAL A 33 8.50 -0.39 -7.76
N ARG A 34 8.99 0.58 -6.98
CA ARG A 34 9.15 1.96 -7.47
C ARG A 34 10.22 2.06 -8.56
N SER A 35 11.29 1.31 -8.40
CA SER A 35 12.39 1.19 -9.36
C SER A 35 12.81 -0.28 -9.48
N LEU A 36 13.01 -0.76 -10.70
CA LEU A 36 13.56 -2.10 -10.95
C LEU A 36 14.96 -2.28 -10.34
N SER A 37 15.72 -1.19 -10.14
CA SER A 37 17.02 -1.25 -9.46
C SER A 37 16.95 -1.68 -7.99
N THR A 38 15.75 -1.79 -7.40
CA THR A 38 15.55 -2.23 -6.01
C THR A 38 15.06 -3.67 -5.90
N SER A 39 14.90 -4.37 -7.02
CA SER A 39 14.24 -5.68 -7.06
C SER A 39 15.17 -6.89 -6.94
N GLN A 40 16.46 -6.70 -6.58
CA GLN A 40 17.43 -7.80 -6.56
C GLN A 40 16.97 -8.98 -5.68
N LYS A 41 16.41 -8.67 -4.49
CA LYS A 41 15.89 -9.70 -3.58
C LYS A 41 14.72 -10.47 -4.19
N LEU A 42 13.84 -9.80 -4.94
CA LEU A 42 12.70 -10.42 -5.62
C LEU A 42 13.18 -11.33 -6.75
N SER A 43 14.14 -10.88 -7.55
CA SER A 43 14.73 -11.68 -8.62
C SER A 43 15.43 -12.93 -8.08
N ALA A 44 16.08 -12.82 -6.91
CA ALA A 44 16.75 -13.93 -6.25
C ALA A 44 15.80 -15.02 -5.71
N LEU A 45 14.48 -14.80 -5.71
CA LEU A 45 13.50 -15.84 -5.37
C LEU A 45 13.43 -16.95 -6.44
N ASP A 46 13.84 -16.65 -7.68
CA ASP A 46 13.72 -17.52 -8.88
C ASP A 46 12.33 -18.18 -9.04
N ALA A 47 11.29 -17.52 -8.53
CA ALA A 47 9.93 -18.02 -8.55
C ALA A 47 9.29 -17.70 -9.92
N LYS A 48 8.95 -18.74 -10.69
CA LYS A 48 8.38 -18.58 -12.05
C LYS A 48 7.00 -17.93 -12.08
N ASN A 49 6.32 -17.89 -10.94
CA ASN A 49 5.02 -17.27 -10.77
C ASN A 49 5.07 -15.85 -10.19
N VAL A 50 6.27 -15.25 -10.06
CA VAL A 50 6.45 -13.86 -9.64
C VAL A 50 6.76 -12.98 -10.86
N HIS A 51 6.00 -11.90 -11.01
CA HIS A 51 6.18 -10.88 -12.03
C HIS A 51 6.52 -9.55 -11.36
N ILE A 52 7.70 -9.02 -11.64
CA ILE A 52 8.15 -7.73 -11.10
C ILE A 52 7.73 -6.63 -12.08
N LEU A 53 6.96 -5.66 -11.60
CA LEU A 53 6.48 -4.53 -12.39
C LEU A 53 6.93 -3.22 -11.76
N GLN A 54 7.38 -2.27 -12.58
CA GLN A 54 7.72 -0.93 -12.11
C GLN A 54 6.46 -0.06 -12.06
N ALA A 55 6.11 0.43 -10.88
CA ALA A 55 5.09 1.46 -10.70
C ALA A 55 5.29 2.18 -9.36
N ASP A 56 5.38 3.52 -9.41
CA ASP A 56 5.17 4.35 -8.23
C ASP A 56 3.67 4.54 -8.02
N ILE A 57 3.21 4.47 -6.78
CA ILE A 57 1.79 4.63 -6.44
C ILE A 57 1.32 6.08 -6.59
N THR A 58 2.24 7.04 -6.63
CA THR A 58 1.94 8.46 -6.91
C THR A 58 1.85 8.77 -8.41
N ASP A 59 2.30 7.85 -9.27
CA ASP A 59 2.24 8.00 -10.73
C ASP A 59 1.08 7.17 -11.30
N VAL A 60 -0.02 7.87 -11.60
CA VAL A 60 -1.23 7.27 -12.18
C VAL A 60 -0.96 6.62 -13.54
N ALA A 61 -0.05 7.16 -14.35
CA ALA A 61 0.27 6.59 -15.66
C ALA A 61 1.02 5.26 -15.50
N ALA A 62 2.02 5.22 -14.60
CA ALA A 62 2.74 3.99 -14.27
C ALA A 62 1.81 2.91 -13.72
N LEU A 63 0.88 3.27 -12.83
CA LEU A 63 -0.13 2.34 -12.30
C LEU A 63 -1.04 1.75 -13.40
N LYS A 64 -1.46 2.57 -14.37
CA LYS A 64 -2.26 2.09 -15.52
C LYS A 64 -1.47 1.12 -16.40
N ILE A 65 -0.18 1.40 -16.63
CA ILE A 65 0.71 0.50 -17.37
C ILE A 65 0.86 -0.83 -16.63
N ALA A 66 1.06 -0.79 -15.31
CA ALA A 66 1.14 -2.00 -14.49
C ALA A 66 -0.17 -2.79 -14.51
N ALA A 67 -1.34 -2.13 -14.39
CA ALA A 67 -2.64 -2.77 -14.51
C ALA A 67 -2.84 -3.43 -15.90
N ALA A 68 -2.40 -2.79 -16.98
CA ALA A 68 -2.44 -3.39 -18.32
C ALA A 68 -1.53 -4.63 -18.44
N ALA A 69 -0.36 -4.62 -17.80
CA ALA A 69 0.52 -5.79 -17.74
C ALA A 69 -0.13 -6.95 -16.96
N VAL A 70 -0.74 -6.67 -15.80
CA VAL A 70 -1.51 -7.67 -15.03
C VAL A 70 -2.66 -8.21 -15.86
N HIS A 71 -3.41 -7.35 -16.56
CA HIS A 71 -4.49 -7.76 -17.44
C HIS A 71 -4.02 -8.78 -18.47
N LYS A 72 -2.90 -8.49 -19.16
CA LYS A 72 -2.34 -9.36 -20.19
C LYS A 72 -1.96 -10.74 -19.66
N ILE A 73 -1.38 -10.81 -18.47
CA ILE A 73 -0.89 -12.06 -17.87
C ILE A 73 -2.04 -12.91 -17.29
N THR A 74 -3.06 -12.27 -16.73
CA THR A 74 -4.17 -12.95 -16.02
C THR A 74 -5.40 -13.22 -16.87
N GLY A 75 -5.44 -12.74 -18.12
CA GLY A 75 -6.68 -12.71 -18.90
C GLY A 75 -7.71 -11.69 -18.39
N GLY A 76 -7.24 -10.67 -17.65
CA GLY A 76 -8.04 -9.52 -17.26
C GLY A 76 -8.77 -9.63 -15.92
N SER A 77 -8.29 -10.46 -14.99
CA SER A 77 -8.86 -10.59 -13.64
C SER A 77 -7.80 -10.45 -12.56
N LEU A 78 -8.19 -9.96 -11.38
CA LEU A 78 -7.32 -9.88 -10.21
C LEU A 78 -8.10 -10.27 -8.95
N ASP A 79 -7.58 -11.15 -8.11
CA ASP A 79 -8.29 -11.59 -6.91
C ASP A 79 -7.99 -10.72 -5.68
N TYR A 80 -6.72 -10.36 -5.51
CA TYR A 80 -6.22 -9.66 -4.32
C TYR A 80 -5.35 -8.46 -4.69
N LEU A 81 -5.63 -7.32 -4.06
CA LEU A 81 -4.73 -6.16 -4.04
C LEU A 81 -4.26 -5.90 -2.61
N ILE A 82 -2.95 -5.85 -2.41
CA ILE A 82 -2.30 -5.53 -1.15
C ILE A 82 -1.57 -4.18 -1.30
N ASN A 83 -2.20 -3.12 -0.80
CA ASN A 83 -1.61 -1.79 -0.70
C ASN A 83 -0.64 -1.77 0.48
N ASN A 84 0.64 -2.07 0.23
CA ASN A 84 1.70 -2.10 1.24
C ASN A 84 2.70 -0.93 1.10
N ALA A 85 2.84 -0.34 -0.08
CA ALA A 85 3.68 0.84 -0.27
C ALA A 85 3.27 1.96 0.70
N ALA A 86 4.24 2.50 1.42
CA ALA A 86 4.05 3.58 2.37
C ALA A 86 5.31 4.44 2.48
N PHE A 87 5.12 5.65 2.99
CA PHE A 87 6.15 6.61 3.36
C PHE A 87 6.04 6.94 4.84
N VAL A 88 7.20 7.06 5.49
CA VAL A 88 7.39 7.64 6.81
C VAL A 88 8.67 8.46 6.73
N GLU A 89 8.62 9.71 7.17
CA GLU A 89 9.79 10.57 7.20
C GLU A 89 10.72 10.12 8.33
N ALA A 90 11.86 9.50 7.98
CA ALA A 90 12.72 8.84 8.95
C ALA A 90 13.52 9.81 9.85
N THR A 91 13.79 11.04 9.40
CA THR A 91 14.65 11.97 10.13
C THR A 91 13.89 12.83 11.14
N ARG A 92 12.59 13.01 10.92
CA ARG A 92 11.71 13.86 11.74
C ARG A 92 10.55 13.07 12.36
N ASN A 93 10.57 11.73 12.29
CA ASN A 93 9.52 10.89 12.88
C ASN A 93 9.40 11.02 14.41
N ASN A 94 10.41 11.56 15.08
CA ASN A 94 10.36 11.82 16.52
C ASN A 94 9.73 13.17 16.88
N ASN A 95 9.49 14.04 15.89
CA ASN A 95 8.86 15.34 16.15
C ASN A 95 7.39 15.17 16.52
N THR A 96 6.93 15.99 17.46
CA THR A 96 5.51 16.26 17.72
C THR A 96 5.00 17.32 16.74
N LEU A 97 3.68 17.60 16.75
CA LEU A 97 3.08 18.61 15.87
C LEU A 97 3.66 20.02 16.09
N ASP A 98 4.07 20.34 17.30
CA ASP A 98 4.72 21.59 17.72
C ASP A 98 6.23 21.44 17.96
N GLY A 99 6.79 20.26 17.69
CA GLY A 99 8.21 19.93 17.93
C GLY A 99 9.12 20.22 16.75
N TYR A 100 8.61 20.85 15.70
CA TYR A 100 9.42 21.31 14.58
C TYR A 100 10.20 22.58 14.98
N PRO A 101 11.42 22.81 14.45
CA PRO A 101 12.20 23.99 14.81
C PRO A 101 11.45 25.28 14.48
N GLU A 102 11.59 26.30 15.34
CA GLU A 102 11.02 27.62 15.13
C GLU A 102 11.46 28.21 13.77
N GLY A 103 10.52 28.74 13.00
CA GLY A 103 10.77 29.27 11.65
C GLY A 103 10.95 28.21 10.57
N GLN A 104 10.65 26.93 10.86
CA GLN A 104 10.70 25.82 9.90
C GLN A 104 9.34 25.15 9.68
N GLU A 105 8.25 25.93 9.70
CA GLU A 105 6.88 25.46 9.50
C GLU A 105 6.71 24.72 8.16
N ALA A 106 7.48 25.12 7.14
CA ALA A 106 7.51 24.46 5.84
C ALA A 106 7.93 22.98 5.91
N LEU A 107 8.69 22.56 6.93
CA LEU A 107 9.02 21.14 7.13
C LEU A 107 7.81 20.33 7.59
N LEU A 108 7.01 20.86 8.51
CA LEU A 108 5.78 20.20 8.95
C LEU A 108 4.79 20.09 7.78
N GLU A 109 4.61 21.18 7.02
CA GLU A 109 3.75 21.19 5.83
C GLU A 109 4.19 20.13 4.81
N LYS A 110 5.50 20.07 4.53
CA LYS A 110 6.08 19.08 3.63
C LYS A 110 5.80 17.66 4.13
N ASP A 111 6.10 17.37 5.40
CA ASP A 111 5.95 16.01 5.96
C ASP A 111 4.49 15.55 5.96
N LEU A 112 3.55 16.45 6.28
CA LEU A 112 2.11 16.21 6.19
C LEU A 112 1.68 15.94 4.75
N THR A 113 2.07 16.81 3.83
CA THR A 113 1.68 16.73 2.42
C THR A 113 2.24 15.47 1.76
N GLU A 114 3.51 15.15 1.98
CA GLU A 114 4.15 13.96 1.42
C GLU A 114 3.57 12.67 2.00
N SER A 115 3.34 12.62 3.32
CA SER A 115 2.66 11.48 3.97
C SER A 115 1.26 11.28 3.42
N PHE A 116 0.49 12.36 3.24
CA PHE A 116 -0.87 12.27 2.70
C PHE A 116 -0.87 11.87 1.23
N HIS A 117 0.01 12.47 0.42
CA HIS A 117 0.11 12.19 -1.00
C HIS A 117 0.44 10.72 -1.25
N ILE A 118 1.41 10.15 -0.53
CA ILE A 118 1.82 8.76 -0.74
C ILE A 118 0.86 7.78 -0.04
N ASN A 119 0.60 7.95 1.26
CA ASN A 119 -0.12 6.94 2.05
C ASN A 119 -1.64 6.98 1.87
N VAL A 120 -2.19 8.08 1.35
CA VAL A 120 -3.64 8.24 1.13
C VAL A 120 -3.94 8.31 -0.36
N VAL A 121 -3.41 9.33 -1.06
CA VAL A 121 -3.75 9.56 -2.47
C VAL A 121 -3.17 8.45 -3.35
N GLY A 122 -1.92 8.03 -3.12
CA GLY A 122 -1.32 6.92 -3.83
C GLY A 122 -2.07 5.59 -3.67
N VAL A 123 -2.63 5.34 -2.48
CA VAL A 123 -3.50 4.17 -2.25
C VAL A 123 -4.79 4.27 -3.05
N VAL A 124 -5.44 5.43 -3.08
CA VAL A 124 -6.63 5.68 -3.91
C VAL A 124 -6.33 5.46 -5.39
N HIS A 125 -5.22 6.01 -5.89
CA HIS A 125 -4.78 5.82 -7.27
C HIS A 125 -4.55 4.34 -7.60
N THR A 126 -3.88 3.62 -6.70
CA THR A 126 -3.63 2.18 -6.86
C THR A 126 -4.94 1.41 -6.92
N ILE A 127 -5.85 1.60 -5.95
CA ILE A 127 -7.15 0.93 -5.95
C ILE A 127 -7.88 1.20 -7.26
N ASN A 128 -7.98 2.46 -7.69
CA ASN A 128 -8.70 2.82 -8.91
C ASN A 128 -8.09 2.21 -10.18
N ALA A 129 -6.76 2.13 -10.27
CA ALA A 129 -6.09 1.53 -11.43
C ALA A 129 -6.37 0.03 -11.57
N PHE A 130 -6.45 -0.69 -10.44
CA PHE A 130 -6.65 -2.14 -10.42
C PHE A 130 -8.12 -2.58 -10.25
N LEU A 131 -9.02 -1.67 -9.85
CA LEU A 131 -10.43 -1.97 -9.59
C LEU A 131 -11.15 -2.68 -10.77
N PRO A 132 -10.94 -2.30 -12.05
CA PRO A 132 -11.57 -3.01 -13.17
C PRO A 132 -11.18 -4.50 -13.26
N LEU A 133 -9.95 -4.84 -12.87
CA LEU A 133 -9.48 -6.23 -12.82
C LEU A 133 -10.04 -6.95 -11.59
N LEU A 134 -10.05 -6.27 -10.44
CA LEU A 134 -10.61 -6.80 -9.20
C LEU A 134 -12.08 -7.16 -9.35
N ARG A 135 -12.87 -6.34 -10.05
CA ARG A 135 -14.29 -6.58 -10.30
C ARG A 135 -14.54 -7.90 -11.04
N LYS A 136 -13.58 -8.32 -11.88
CA LYS A 136 -13.60 -9.59 -12.63
C LYS A 136 -12.98 -10.75 -11.85
N GLY A 137 -12.28 -10.47 -10.75
CA GLY A 137 -11.70 -11.49 -9.87
C GLY A 137 -12.75 -12.22 -9.05
N SER A 138 -12.38 -13.42 -8.59
CA SER A 138 -13.26 -14.26 -7.78
C SER A 138 -13.30 -13.83 -6.32
N ALA A 139 -12.15 -13.39 -5.77
CA ALA A 139 -12.05 -13.08 -4.35
C ALA A 139 -12.46 -11.63 -3.99
N LYS A 140 -12.21 -10.66 -4.88
CA LYS A 140 -12.56 -9.23 -4.72
C LYS A 140 -12.08 -8.62 -3.39
N LYS A 141 -10.84 -8.92 -3.01
CA LYS A 141 -10.27 -8.50 -1.72
C LYS A 141 -9.22 -7.42 -1.90
N VAL A 142 -9.37 -6.33 -1.17
CA VAL A 142 -8.40 -5.23 -1.11
C VAL A 142 -7.95 -5.04 0.32
N ILE A 143 -6.66 -5.24 0.55
CA ILE A 143 -6.01 -5.13 1.85
C ILE A 143 -5.12 -3.91 1.81
N THR A 144 -5.27 -3.01 2.76
CA THR A 144 -4.39 -1.86 2.94
C THR A 144 -3.63 -1.98 4.25
N ILE A 145 -2.31 -1.95 4.17
CA ILE A 145 -1.45 -1.97 5.35
C ILE A 145 -1.50 -0.58 6.00
N SER A 146 -2.24 -0.51 7.10
CA SER A 146 -2.38 0.68 7.93
C SER A 146 -1.36 0.65 9.07
N SER A 147 -1.68 1.21 10.23
CA SER A 147 -0.85 1.22 11.44
C SER A 147 -1.72 1.38 12.68
N GLY A 148 -1.28 0.83 13.81
CA GLY A 148 -1.87 1.11 15.12
C GLY A 148 -1.75 2.59 15.51
N MET A 149 -0.78 3.31 14.95
CA MET A 149 -0.67 4.77 15.11
C MET A 149 -1.81 5.54 14.43
N GLY A 150 -2.54 4.91 13.50
CA GLY A 150 -3.74 5.49 12.89
C GLY A 150 -5.03 5.28 13.70
N ASP A 151 -4.91 4.74 14.92
CA ASP A 151 -6.01 4.56 15.86
C ASP A 151 -5.97 5.69 16.90
N VAL A 152 -7.06 6.45 16.96
CA VAL A 152 -7.22 7.61 17.86
C VAL A 152 -7.23 7.16 19.32
N ASP A 153 -7.96 6.09 19.64
CA ASP A 153 -8.07 5.61 21.01
C ASP A 153 -6.74 5.02 21.49
N PHE A 154 -6.03 4.31 20.62
CA PHE A 154 -4.68 3.82 20.93
C PHE A 154 -3.71 4.97 21.17
N THR A 155 -3.72 6.00 20.32
CA THR A 155 -2.86 7.18 20.48
C THR A 155 -3.09 7.87 21.83
N LEU A 156 -4.36 8.14 22.18
CA LEU A 156 -4.70 8.80 23.44
C LEU A 156 -4.35 7.96 24.68
N ARG A 157 -4.52 6.63 24.62
CA ARG A 157 -4.17 5.74 25.75
C ARG A 157 -2.67 5.53 25.92
N SER A 158 -1.93 5.44 24.81
CA SER A 158 -0.48 5.19 24.84
C SER A 158 0.34 6.45 25.13
N GLY A 159 -0.22 7.63 24.84
CA GLY A 159 0.47 8.90 25.04
C GLY A 159 1.68 9.11 24.13
N ILE A 160 1.75 8.40 22.99
CA ILE A 160 2.84 8.49 22.01
C ILE A 160 2.55 9.65 21.04
N PRO A 161 3.27 10.80 21.10
CA PRO A 161 2.91 12.00 20.36
C PRO A 161 3.67 12.16 19.03
N ASN A 162 4.61 11.26 18.74
CA ASN A 162 5.53 11.38 17.62
C ASN A 162 4.94 10.84 16.30
N SER A 163 5.68 11.04 15.20
CA SER A 163 5.31 10.58 13.85
C SER A 163 3.93 11.07 13.41
N ALA A 164 3.50 12.24 13.88
CA ALA A 164 2.16 12.75 13.65
C ALA A 164 1.74 12.79 12.16
N PRO A 165 2.59 13.25 11.21
CA PRO A 165 2.24 13.20 9.79
C PRO A 165 1.91 11.79 9.27
N TYR A 166 2.69 10.79 9.70
CA TYR A 166 2.46 9.39 9.36
C TYR A 166 1.17 8.88 10.01
N ALA A 167 1.00 9.08 11.32
CA ALA A 167 -0.19 8.67 12.06
C ALA A 167 -1.48 9.23 11.44
N ILE A 168 -1.51 10.54 11.18
CA ILE A 168 -2.63 11.24 10.52
C ILE A 168 -2.92 10.61 9.15
N SER A 169 -1.90 10.35 8.34
CA SER A 169 -2.08 9.71 7.03
C SER A 169 -2.66 8.29 7.14
N LYS A 170 -2.30 7.54 8.18
CA LYS A 170 -2.84 6.19 8.43
C LYS A 170 -4.27 6.22 8.98
N THR A 171 -4.62 7.21 9.80
CA THR A 171 -6.02 7.47 10.17
C THR A 171 -6.85 7.82 8.93
N ALA A 172 -6.32 8.68 8.05
CA ALA A 172 -7.01 9.07 6.82
C ALA A 172 -7.22 7.87 5.87
N VAL A 173 -6.22 7.01 5.68
CA VAL A 173 -6.37 5.84 4.81
C VAL A 173 -7.36 4.81 5.37
N ASN A 174 -7.57 4.74 6.69
CA ASN A 174 -8.64 3.92 7.27
C ASN A 174 -10.02 4.40 6.79
N MET A 175 -10.25 5.72 6.71
CA MET A 175 -11.48 6.26 6.15
C MET A 175 -11.61 5.99 4.65
N VAL A 176 -10.52 6.06 3.89
CA VAL A 176 -10.51 5.66 2.47
C VAL A 176 -11.00 4.22 2.31
N VAL A 177 -10.44 3.29 3.08
CA VAL A 177 -10.85 1.87 3.08
C VAL A 177 -12.33 1.73 3.42
N ALA A 178 -12.82 2.42 4.45
CA ALA A 178 -14.23 2.38 4.84
C ALA A 178 -15.16 2.91 3.73
N LYS A 179 -14.78 3.97 3.01
CA LYS A 179 -15.55 4.50 1.88
C LYS A 179 -15.63 3.52 0.72
N TYR A 180 -14.51 2.89 0.35
CA TYR A 180 -14.52 1.83 -0.66
C TYR A 180 -15.35 0.61 -0.21
N ALA A 181 -15.23 0.20 1.05
CA ALA A 181 -16.01 -0.90 1.60
C ALA A 181 -17.52 -0.63 1.48
N ALA A 182 -17.96 0.58 1.86
CA ALA A 182 -19.35 0.98 1.76
C ALA A 182 -19.83 1.05 0.31
N GLN A 183 -19.03 1.64 -0.58
CA GLN A 183 -19.38 1.82 -2.00
C GLN A 183 -19.53 0.49 -2.74
N TYR A 184 -18.61 -0.46 -2.53
CA TYR A 184 -18.52 -1.69 -3.32
C TYR A 184 -19.11 -2.93 -2.62
N LYS A 185 -19.79 -2.74 -1.49
CA LYS A 185 -20.43 -3.83 -0.72
C LYS A 185 -21.37 -4.68 -1.56
N ALA A 186 -22.23 -4.05 -2.36
CA ALA A 186 -23.20 -4.77 -3.21
C ALA A 186 -22.52 -5.57 -4.34
N GLU A 187 -21.30 -5.22 -4.71
CA GLU A 187 -20.50 -5.96 -5.71
C GLU A 187 -19.73 -7.16 -5.10
N GLY A 188 -19.87 -7.40 -3.79
CA GLY A 188 -19.23 -8.50 -3.06
C GLY A 188 -17.76 -8.23 -2.68
N PHE A 189 -17.32 -6.97 -2.73
CA PHE A 189 -15.95 -6.62 -2.34
C PHE A 189 -15.76 -6.64 -0.82
N VAL A 190 -14.55 -7.01 -0.41
CA VAL A 190 -14.07 -6.84 0.95
C VAL A 190 -12.86 -5.91 0.94
N PHE A 191 -13.00 -4.77 1.61
CA PHE A 191 -11.93 -3.81 1.84
C PHE A 191 -11.57 -3.84 3.32
N VAL A 192 -10.29 -4.03 3.65
CA VAL A 192 -9.81 -4.09 5.03
C VAL A 192 -8.53 -3.27 5.21
N ALA A 193 -8.43 -2.59 6.34
CA ALA A 193 -7.23 -1.94 6.82
C ALA A 193 -6.61 -2.82 7.90
N VAL A 194 -5.32 -3.12 7.78
CA VAL A 194 -4.61 -4.01 8.72
C VAL A 194 -3.46 -3.25 9.34
N SER A 195 -3.46 -3.13 10.67
CA SER A 195 -2.26 -2.76 11.42
C SER A 195 -1.36 -4.00 11.55
N PRO A 196 -0.11 -3.97 11.07
CA PRO A 196 0.79 -5.11 11.16
C PRO A 196 1.46 -5.25 12.55
N GLY A 197 1.15 -4.36 13.50
CA GLY A 197 1.92 -4.22 14.74
C GLY A 197 3.26 -3.51 14.51
N LEU A 198 4.19 -3.68 15.45
CA LEU A 198 5.56 -3.19 15.33
C LEU A 198 6.39 -4.26 14.62
N VAL A 199 6.94 -3.92 13.44
CA VAL A 199 7.69 -4.83 12.55
C VAL A 199 8.99 -4.17 12.10
#